data_AF-A0A838IAH4-F1
#
_entry.id   AF-A0A838IAH4-F1
#
_cell.length_a   1.000
_cell.length_b   1.000
_cell.length_c   1.000
_cell.angle_alpha   90.00
_cell.angle_beta   90.00
_cell.angle_gamma   90.00
#
_symmetry.space_group_name_H-M   'P 1'
#
loop_
_entity.id
_entity.type
_entity.pdbx_description
1 polymer ?
#
loop_
_entity_poly.entity_id
_entity_poly.type
_entity_poly.pdbx_seq_one_letter_code
_entity_poly.pdbx_strand_id
1 'polypeptide(L)' 'MSRPVIGICSATEVVRWHAWEVLCNISPRTYSDAVQAAGGLAVVLPPDDAAAEDPEEALDLVDGLLLAGGAD' A
#
# COMPACT_ATOMS: atom_id res chain seq x y z
N MET A 1 -10.51 -13.87 16.91
CA MET A 1 -10.74 -12.92 15.80
C MET A 1 -9.71 -13.22 14.73
N SER A 2 -10.09 -13.23 13.45
CA SER A 2 -9.12 -13.31 12.35
C SER A 2 -8.19 -12.11 12.39
N ARG A 3 -6.96 -12.28 11.92
CA ARG A 3 -6.00 -11.18 11.78
C ARG A 3 -6.51 -10.21 10.69
N PRO A 4 -6.79 -8.93 10.99
CA PRO A 4 -7.32 -8.00 10.00
C PRO A 4 -6.30 -7.70 8.91
N VAL A 5 -6.73 -7.68 7.65
CA VAL A 5 -5.93 -7.32 6.47
C VAL A 5 -6.08 -5.83 6.20
N ILE A 6 -4.99 -5.08 6.28
CA ILE A 6 -4.99 -3.63 6.04
C ILE A 6 -4.22 -3.34 4.76
N GLY A 7 -4.93 -2.79 3.77
CA GLY A 7 -4.36 -2.29 2.52
C GLY A 7 -3.67 -0.93 2.75
N ILE A 8 -2.41 -0.81 2.37
CA ILE A 8 -1.61 0.41 2.45
C ILE A 8 -1.43 0.93 1.04
N CYS A 9 -1.99 2.11 0.74
CA CYS A 9 -1.77 2.76 -0.55
C CYS A 9 -0.28 3.07 -0.74
N SER A 10 0.23 2.82 -1.93
CA SER A 10 1.58 3.23 -2.34
C SER A 10 1.51 4.42 -3.30
N ALA A 11 2.59 5.19 -3.33
CA ALA A 11 2.82 6.22 -4.32
C ALA A 11 3.69 5.69 -5.46
N THR A 12 3.59 6.32 -6.62
CA THR A 12 4.44 6.02 -7.78
C THR A 12 5.57 7.05 -7.85
N GLU A 13 6.80 6.60 -7.64
CA GLU A 13 7.98 7.47 -7.59
C GLU A 13 9.13 6.89 -8.41
N VAL A 14 9.97 7.74 -9.00
CA VAL A 14 11.24 7.31 -9.58
C VAL A 14 12.26 7.17 -8.45
N VAL A 15 12.69 5.93 -8.19
CA VAL A 15 13.62 5.63 -7.11
C VAL A 15 14.94 5.15 -7.67
N ARG A 16 16.03 5.54 -6.99
CA ARG A 16 17.39 5.10 -7.32
C ARG A 16 17.95 4.24 -6.20
N TRP A 17 18.39 3.02 -6.53
CA TRP A 17 19.15 2.16 -5.61
C TRP A 17 20.15 1.30 -6.36
N HIS A 18 21.39 1.23 -5.87
CA HIS A 18 22.49 0.54 -6.55
C HIS A 18 22.62 1.00 -8.01
N ALA A 19 22.44 0.08 -8.97
CA ALA A 19 22.51 0.35 -10.40
C ALA A 19 21.15 0.69 -11.04
N TRP A 20 20.07 0.75 -10.26
CA TRP A 20 18.72 0.97 -10.75
C TRP A 20 18.30 2.43 -10.62
N GLU A 21 17.65 2.93 -11.66
CA GLU A 21 16.81 4.12 -11.68
C GLU A 21 15.53 3.74 -12.40
N VAL A 22 14.43 3.58 -11.65
CA VAL A 22 13.21 3.00 -12.20
C VAL A 22 11.99 3.50 -11.44
N LEU A 23 10.85 3.53 -12.14
CA LEU A 23 9.55 3.84 -11.56
C LEU A 23 9.13 2.71 -10.60
N CYS A 24 8.71 3.05 -9.39
CA CYS A 24 8.35 2.10 -8.34
C CYS A 24 7.07 2.51 -7.63
N ASN A 25 6.30 1.49 -7.23
CA ASN A 25 5.23 1.62 -6.26
C ASN A 25 5.84 1.50 -4.86
N ILE A 26 5.86 2.59 -4.10
CA ILE A 26 6.53 2.66 -2.79
C ILE A 26 5.61 3.15 -1.69
N SER A 27 5.82 2.64 -0.48
CA SER A 27 5.22 3.16 0.74
C SER A 27 6.27 3.20 1.84
N PRO A 28 6.34 4.25 2.67
CA PRO A 28 7.21 4.29 3.83
C PRO A 28 7.02 3.05 4.71
N ARG A 29 8.14 2.41 5.06
CA ARG A 29 8.17 1.18 5.86
C ARG A 29 7.41 1.31 7.19
N THR A 30 7.40 2.51 7.77
CA THR A 30 6.71 2.86 9.02
C THR A 30 5.21 2.55 8.99
N TYR A 31 4.53 2.65 7.85
CA TYR A 31 3.11 2.29 7.75
C TYR A 31 2.89 0.78 7.92
N SER A 32 3.70 -0.03 7.24
CA SER A 32 3.62 -1.49 7.37
C SER A 32 4.00 -1.96 8.77
N ASP A 33 5.01 -1.32 9.38
CA ASP A 33 5.44 -1.63 10.74
C ASP A 33 4.33 -1.30 11.76
N ALA A 34 3.64 -0.18 11.59
CA ALA A 34 2.53 0.22 12.47
C ALA A 34 1.36 -0.78 12.40
N VAL A 35 0.95 -1.19 11.20
CA VAL A 35 -0.10 -2.21 11.01
C VAL A 35 0.29 -3.53 11.67
N GLN A 36 1.53 -3.99 11.45
CA GLN A 36 2.03 -5.25 12.00
C GLN A 36 2.14 -5.20 13.53
N ALA A 37 2.61 -4.08 14.09
CA ALA A 37 2.68 -3.88 15.54
C ALA A 37 1.29 -3.87 16.20
N ALA A 38 0.26 -3.41 15.49
CA ALA A 38 -1.14 -3.51 15.92
C ALA A 38 -1.74 -4.91 15.75
N GLY A 39 -0.98 -5.88 15.22
CA GLY A 39 -1.41 -7.26 15.01
C GLY A 39 -2.16 -7.50 13.70
N GLY A 40 -2.14 -6.56 12.75
CA GLY A 40 -2.73 -6.71 11.41
C GLY A 40 -1.79 -7.34 10.37
N LEU A 41 -2.34 -7.79 9.25
CA LEU A 41 -1.61 -8.14 8.03
C LEU A 41 -1.52 -6.91 7.13
N ALA A 42 -0.31 -6.42 6.90
CA ALA A 42 -0.07 -5.32 5.96
C ALA A 42 0.04 -5.82 4.53
N VAL A 43 -0.73 -5.23 3.61
CA VAL A 43 -0.65 -5.45 2.15
C VAL A 43 -0.42 -4.11 1.48
N VAL A 44 0.59 -3.99 0.63
CA VAL A 44 0.83 -2.75 -0.14
C VAL A 44 0.06 -2.81 -1.45
N LEU A 45 -0.77 -1.80 -1.70
CA LEU A 45 -1.60 -1.69 -2.89
C LEU A 45 -0.96 -0.69 -3.86
N PRO A 46 -0.56 -1.12 -5.07
CA PRO A 46 -0.11 -0.21 -6.12
C PRO A 46 -1.26 0.65 -6.64
N PRO A 47 -1.01 1.87 -7.13
CA PRO A 47 -1.98 2.60 -7.94
C PRO A 47 -2.37 1.78 -9.17
N ASP A 48 -3.67 1.68 -9.42
CA ASP A 48 -4.24 0.96 -10.56
C ASP A 48 -5.50 1.72 -11.00
N ASP A 49 -5.51 2.20 -12.25
CA ASP A 49 -6.61 3.00 -12.80
C ASP A 49 -7.91 2.16 -12.91
N ALA A 50 -7.81 0.87 -13.21
CA ALA A 50 -8.97 0.00 -13.31
C ALA A 50 -9.59 -0.23 -11.92
N ALA A 51 -8.76 -0.42 -10.90
CA ALA A 51 -9.24 -0.54 -9.52
C ALA A 51 -9.77 0.80 -8.96
N ALA A 52 -9.34 1.94 -9.51
CA ALA A 52 -9.89 3.25 -9.16
C ALA A 52 -11.29 3.47 -9.78
N GLU A 53 -11.51 2.95 -10.99
CA GLU A 53 -12.82 2.97 -11.67
C GLU A 53 -13.81 1.97 -11.04
N ASP A 54 -13.35 0.77 -10.71
CA ASP A 54 -14.12 -0.31 -10.09
C ASP A 54 -13.34 -0.94 -8.91
N PRO A 55 -13.55 -0.45 -7.67
CA PRO A 55 -12.73 -0.85 -6.52
C PRO A 55 -13.17 -2.15 -5.86
N GLU A 56 -14.28 -2.78 -6.28
CA GLU A 56 -14.87 -3.92 -5.56
C GLU A 56 -13.87 -5.07 -5.38
N GLU A 57 -13.18 -5.47 -6.46
CA GLU A 57 -12.19 -6.57 -6.41
C GLU A 57 -11.06 -6.28 -5.42
N ALA A 58 -10.59 -5.03 -5.32
CA ALA A 58 -9.52 -4.65 -4.42
C ALA A 58 -10.00 -4.53 -2.97
N LEU A 59 -11.21 -3.99 -2.76
CA LEU A 59 -11.78 -3.78 -1.43
C LEU A 59 -12.22 -5.09 -0.78
N ASP A 60 -12.66 -6.08 -1.56
CA ASP A 60 -13.00 -7.42 -1.05
C ASP A 60 -11.80 -8.18 -0.47
N LEU A 61 -10.57 -7.75 -0.78
CA LEU A 61 -9.33 -8.35 -0.27
C LEU A 61 -8.89 -7.80 1.10
N VAL A 62 -9.46 -6.68 1.55
CA VAL A 62 -8.98 -5.94 2.72
C VAL A 62 -10.09 -5.61 3.71
N ASP A 63 -9.78 -5.72 5.00
CA ASP A 63 -10.69 -5.33 6.10
C ASP A 63 -10.64 -3.82 6.39
N GLY A 64 -9.67 -3.11 5.82
CA GLY A 64 -9.52 -1.67 5.95
C GLY A 64 -8.40 -1.09 5.09
N LEU A 65 -8.43 0.24 4.92
CA LEU A 65 -7.44 1.00 4.15
C LEU A 65 -6.64 1.96 5.03
N LEU A 66 -5.35 2.06 4.75
CA LEU A 66 -4.44 3.10 5.24
C LEU A 66 -4.03 3.98 4.06
N LEU A 67 -4.55 5.21 4.06
CA LEU A 67 -4.15 6.24 3.11
C LEU A 67 -2.80 6.81 3.54
N ALA A 68 -1.73 6.33 2.92
CA ALA A 68 -0.38 6.84 3.16
C ALA A 68 -0.28 8.28 2.68
N GLY A 69 0.44 9.12 3.44
CA GLY A 69 0.70 10.50 3.02
C GLY A 69 1.64 10.54 1.83
N GLY A 70 1.40 11.48 0.90
CA GLY A 70 2.26 11.79 -0.23
C GLY A 70 3.10 13.06 -0.01
N ALA A 71 3.75 13.53 -1.07
CA ALA A 71 4.56 14.75 -1.08
C ALA A 71 3.77 16.01 -1.51
N ASP A 72 2.45 15.93 -1.48
CA ASP A 72 1.49 16.98 -1.80
C ASP A 72 1.53 18.20 -0.86
#